data_AF-A0A946GFY0-F1
#
_entry.id   AF-A0A946GFY0-F1
#
_cell.length_a   1.000
_cell.length_b   1.000
_cell.length_c   1.000
_cell.angle_alpha   90.00
_cell.angle_beta   90.00
_cell.angle_gamma   90.00
#
_symmetry.space_group_name_H-M   'P 1'
#
loop_
_entity.id
_entity.type
_entity.pdbx_description
1 polymer ?
#
loop_
_entity_poly.entity_id
_entity_poly.type
_entity_poly.pdbx_seq_one_letter_code
_entity_poly.pdbx_strand_id
1 'polypeptide(L)' 'IDMGRRGLHDEGAEILRDRLVGKADIDANSSRRLFTLICVLHIRV' A
#
# COMPACT_ATOMS: atom_id res chain seq x y z
N ILE A 1 -14.99 11.72 -8.15
CA ILE A 1 -13.58 11.50 -7.72
C ILE A 1 -13.47 10.08 -7.20
N ASP A 2 -12.41 9.39 -7.59
CA ASP A 2 -12.12 7.95 -7.48
C ASP A 2 -12.05 7.42 -6.03
N MET A 3 -13.15 7.51 -5.29
CA MET A 3 -13.23 7.19 -3.85
C MET A 3 -13.06 5.68 -3.60
N GLY A 4 -13.54 4.83 -4.52
CA GLY A 4 -13.38 3.37 -4.43
C GLY A 4 -11.91 2.93 -4.54
N ARG A 5 -11.16 3.47 -5.50
CA ARG A 5 -9.71 3.19 -5.59
C ARG A 5 -8.94 3.76 -4.40
N ARG A 6 -9.34 4.92 -3.89
CA ARG A 6 -8.72 5.47 -2.67
C ARG A 6 -8.87 4.53 -1.48
N GLY A 7 -10.07 3.97 -1.26
CA GLY A 7 -10.33 2.99 -0.21
C GLY A 7 -9.50 1.72 -0.34
N LEU A 8 -9.42 1.14 -1.55
CA LEU A 8 -8.59 -0.04 -1.81
C LEU A 8 -7.10 0.19 -1.53
N HIS A 9 -6.58 1.37 -1.87
CA HIS A 9 -5.19 1.72 -1.56
C HIS A 9 -4.96 1.99 -0.07
N ASP A 10 -5.96 2.47 0.68
CA ASP A 10 -5.87 2.63 2.14
C ASP A 10 -5.81 1.26 2.83
N GLU A 11 -6.76 0.37 2.50
CA GLU A 11 -6.83 -0.98 3.07
C GLU A 11 -5.59 -1.82 2.71
N GLY A 12 -5.18 -1.78 1.44
CA GLY A 12 -3.98 -2.47 0.99
C GLY A 12 -2.70 -1.97 1.66
N ALA A 13 -2.61 -0.66 1.93
CA ALA A 13 -1.49 -0.07 2.65
C ALA A 13 -1.47 -0.46 4.13
N GLU A 14 -2.64 -0.60 4.76
CA GLU A 14 -2.73 -1.07 6.14
C GLU A 14 -2.24 -2.52 6.26
N ILE A 15 -2.75 -3.40 5.40
CA ILE A 15 -2.31 -4.81 5.34
C ILE A 15 -0.80 -4.92 5.07
N LEU A 16 -0.28 -4.10 4.16
CA LEU A 16 1.16 -4.08 3.84
C LEU A 16 2.01 -3.68 5.06
N ARG A 17 1.58 -2.66 5.80
CA ARG A 17 2.28 -2.21 7.02
C ARG A 17 2.28 -3.30 8.08
N ASP A 18 1.14 -3.93 8.31
CA ASP A 18 1.01 -5.01 9.30
C ASP A 18 1.92 -6.21 8.98
N ARG A 19 2.08 -6.55 7.69
CA ARG A 19 3.01 -7.60 7.26
C ARG A 19 4.49 -7.25 7.42
N LEU A 20 4.81 -5.96 7.53
CA LEU A 20 6.17 -5.46 7.70
C LEU A 20 6.56 -5.27 9.17
N VAL A 21 5.62 -5.41 10.11
CA VAL A 21 5.90 -5.41 11.55
C VAL A 21 7.00 -6.44 11.87
N GLY A 22 8.03 -5.98 12.59
CA GLY A 22 9.20 -6.79 12.93
C GLY A 22 10.24 -6.94 11.81
N LYS A 23 9.99 -6.39 10.61
CA LYS A 23 10.93 -6.36 9.48
C LYS A 23 11.35 -4.94 9.11
N ALA A 24 10.41 -4.00 9.12
CA ALA A 24 10.64 -2.59 8.83
C ALA A 24 9.60 -1.74 9.55
N ASP A 25 10.05 -0.62 10.14
CA ASP A 25 9.17 0.40 10.67
C ASP A 25 8.83 1.41 9.57
N ILE A 26 7.55 1.52 9.21
CA ILE A 26 7.08 2.40 8.14
C ILE A 26 5.81 3.13 8.56
N ASP A 27 5.74 4.41 8.22
CA ASP A 27 4.56 5.23 8.44
C ASP A 27 3.45 4.95 7.39
N ALA A 28 2.24 5.42 7.69
CA ALA A 28 1.07 5.21 6.84
C ALA A 28 1.23 5.78 5.41
N ASN A 29 1.88 6.94 5.25
CA ASN A 29 2.10 7.53 3.94
C ASN A 29 3.11 6.69 3.13
N SER A 30 4.18 6.25 3.78
CA SER A 30 5.18 5.38 3.16
C SER A 30 4.56 4.04 2.72
N SER A 31 3.74 3.40 3.57
CA SER A 31 3.05 2.16 3.19
C SER A 31 2.13 2.35 1.99
N ARG A 32 1.37 3.46 1.94
CA ARG A 32 0.49 3.77 0.81
C ARG A 32 1.24 3.97 -0.50
N ARG A 33 2.41 4.63 -0.44
CA ARG A 33 3.29 4.81 -1.61
C ARG A 33 3.87 3.48 -2.08
N LEU A 34 4.31 2.63 -1.14
CA LEU A 34 4.86 1.31 -1.46
C LEU A 34 3.79 0.39 -2.08
N PHE A 35 2.58 0.36 -1.50
CA PHE A 35 1.44 -0.40 -2.05
C PHE A 35 1.11 0.06 -3.46
N THR A 36 1.06 1.37 -3.69
CA THR A 36 0.84 1.94 -5.03
C THR A 36 1.90 1.49 -6.03
N LEU A 37 3.17 1.46 -5.63
CA LEU A 37 4.27 0.98 -6.46
C LEU A 37 4.11 -0.51 -6.79
N ILE A 38 3.77 -1.34 -5.79
CA ILE A 38 3.49 -2.78 -5.98
C ILE A 38 2.37 -2.98 -7.00
N CYS A 39 1.25 -2.26 -6.88
CA CYS A 39 0.15 -2.35 -7.84
C CYS A 39 0.61 -2.00 -9.27
N VAL A 40 1.36 -0.91 -9.44
CA VAL A 40 1.85 -0.49 -10.76
C VAL A 40 2.85 -1.50 -11.35
N LEU A 41 3.73 -2.07 -10.52
CA LEU A 41 4.69 -3.08 -10.97
C LEU A 41 4.00 -4.40 -11.34
N HIS A 42 2.99 -4.83 -10.58
CA HIS A 42 2.23 -6.06 -10.85
C HIS A 42 1.40 -5.97 -12.14
N ILE A 43 0.93 -4.78 -12.52
CA ILE A 43 0.18 -4.58 -13.78
C ILE A 43 1.12 -4.63 -15.00
N ARG A 44 2.43 -4.39 -14.82
CA ARG A 44 3.42 -4.37 -15.90
C ARG A 44 4.15 -5.70 -16.12
N VAL A 45 3.90 -6.69 -15.27
CA VAL A 45 4.38 -8.07 -15.38
C VAL A 45 3.27 -8.92 -15.93
#